data_AF-A0A378IJT1-F1
#
_entry.id   AF-A0A378IJT1-F1
#
_cell.length_a   1.000
_cell.length_b   1.000
_cell.length_c   1.000
_cell.angle_alpha   90.00
_cell.angle_beta   90.00
_cell.angle_gamma   90.00
#
_symmetry.space_group_name_H-M   'P 1'
#
loop_
_entity.id
_entity.type
_entity.pdbx_description
1 polymer ?
#
loop_
_entity_poly.entity_id
_entity_poly.type
_entity_poly.pdbx_seq_one_letter_code
_entity_poly.pdbx_strand_id
1 'polypeptide(L)'
;MSVNSSIHSDQMMYRLVNFVLLGLPLFLLIDSPWAAQFISHGQDICNIISIVTYSLFLFYTREKLYWLILLMTLCGLGGEIFGSLILGLYEYRLKNIPVYIPLGHALLYAMVYYTSRHPCIIRNKVKVKQCLAQFAFLAAFLSLFMINDVAGFLGYLTFLVVLRFRKNKLFYLFMFAMTYYLELMGTIFYTWSWYGVTGAHPHFPPIGFTPSAAAILYVFVDLMINSLYFYFLKILRFVYRIVPELKIKELRTQEN
;
A
#
# COMPACT_ATOMS: atom_id res chain seq x y z
N MET A 1 -27.45 5.64 12.37
CA MET A 1 -26.25 6.33 12.92
C MET A 1 -26.27 7.78 12.49
N SER A 2 -25.94 8.73 13.38
CA SER A 2 -26.04 10.17 13.08
C SER A 2 -24.90 10.65 12.15
N VAL A 3 -25.21 11.61 11.27
CA VAL A 3 -24.26 12.24 10.33
C VAL A 3 -22.98 12.72 11.03
N ASN A 4 -23.11 13.26 12.26
CA ASN A 4 -21.96 13.71 13.07
C ASN A 4 -20.93 12.62 13.35
N SER A 5 -21.36 11.37 13.57
CA SER A 5 -20.46 10.25 13.82
C SER A 5 -19.62 9.85 12.61
N SER A 6 -20.13 10.10 11.39
CA SER A 6 -19.41 9.80 10.14
C SER A 6 -18.37 10.88 9.83
N ILE A 7 -18.74 12.16 9.98
CA ILE A 7 -17.86 13.31 9.75
C ILE A 7 -16.65 13.27 10.69
N HIS A 8 -16.88 12.94 11.97
CA HIS A 8 -15.79 12.79 12.94
C HIS A 8 -14.82 11.66 12.56
N SER A 9 -15.34 10.53 12.06
CA SER A 9 -14.53 9.40 11.60
C SER A 9 -13.60 9.80 10.45
N ASP A 10 -14.14 10.50 9.44
CA ASP A 10 -13.37 10.93 8.28
C ASP A 10 -12.30 11.96 8.64
N GLN A 11 -12.62 12.93 9.50
CA GLN A 11 -11.64 13.90 9.99
C GLN A 11 -10.49 13.22 10.76
N MET A 12 -10.80 12.25 11.61
CA MET A 12 -9.77 11.48 12.31
C MET A 12 -8.92 10.68 11.33
N MET A 13 -9.54 10.05 10.32
CA MET A 13 -8.81 9.32 9.28
C MET A 13 -7.86 10.21 8.50
N TYR A 14 -8.26 11.43 8.12
CA TYR A 14 -7.33 12.35 7.46
C TYR A 14 -6.14 12.74 8.34
N ARG A 15 -6.34 12.90 9.66
CA ARG A 15 -5.24 13.15 10.60
C ARG A 15 -4.30 11.95 10.70
N LEU A 16 -4.85 10.74 10.80
CA LEU A 16 -4.06 9.50 10.84
C LEU A 16 -3.26 9.31 9.55
N VAL A 17 -3.87 9.53 8.39
CA VAL A 17 -3.18 9.46 7.09
C VAL A 17 -2.02 10.45 7.02
N ASN A 18 -2.22 11.70 7.42
CA ASN A 18 -1.16 12.70 7.45
C ASN A 18 -0.05 12.33 8.44
N PHE A 19 -0.40 11.83 9.63
CA PHE A 19 0.55 11.37 10.64
C PHE A 19 1.44 10.25 10.08
N VAL A 20 0.86 9.25 9.42
CA VAL A 20 1.63 8.14 8.84
C VAL A 20 2.50 8.61 7.67
N LEU A 21 1.96 9.42 6.74
CA LEU A 21 2.71 9.90 5.58
C LEU A 21 3.92 10.75 5.97
N LEU A 22 3.74 11.68 6.93
CA LEU A 22 4.80 12.57 7.39
C LEU A 22 5.77 11.86 8.35
N GLY A 23 5.26 10.90 9.13
CA GLY A 23 6.06 10.12 10.08
C GLY A 23 6.86 8.99 9.44
N LEU A 24 6.54 8.58 8.20
CA LEU A 24 7.17 7.44 7.53
C LEU A 24 8.71 7.48 7.50
N PRO A 25 9.38 8.61 7.21
CA PRO A 25 10.84 8.65 7.19
C PRO A 25 11.44 8.37 8.57
N LEU A 26 10.88 8.98 9.63
CA LEU A 26 11.33 8.73 11.00
C LEU A 26 11.04 7.30 11.44
N PHE A 27 9.88 6.76 11.05
CA PHE A 27 9.51 5.38 11.32
C PHE A 27 10.51 4.39 10.70
N LEU A 28 10.90 4.57 9.45
CA LEU A 28 11.87 3.70 8.78
C LEU A 28 13.31 3.94 9.27
N LEU A 29 13.64 5.16 9.66
CA LEU A 29 14.93 5.48 10.29
C LEU A 29 15.13 4.68 11.58
N ILE A 30 14.09 4.47 12.41
CA ILE A 30 14.18 3.67 13.64
C ILE A 30 14.63 2.23 13.35
N ASP A 31 14.18 1.63 12.24
CA ASP A 31 14.57 0.28 11.83
C ASP A 31 15.80 0.26 10.90
N SER A 32 16.48 1.39 10.71
CA SER A 32 17.66 1.46 9.85
C SER A 32 18.91 0.83 10.48
N PRO A 33 19.90 0.38 9.68
CA PRO A 33 21.20 -0.05 10.20
C PRO A 33 21.93 1.04 10.99
N TRP A 34 21.72 2.32 10.64
CA TRP A 34 22.30 3.45 11.36
C TRP A 34 21.70 3.56 12.77
N ALA A 35 20.38 3.51 12.90
CA ALA A 35 19.73 3.59 14.21
C ALA A 35 20.04 2.35 15.08
N ALA A 36 20.30 1.19 14.45
CA ALA A 36 20.69 -0.03 15.15
C ALA A 36 21.99 0.11 15.97
N GLN A 37 22.82 1.11 15.69
CA GLN A 37 24.01 1.45 16.49
C GLN A 37 23.65 2.01 17.88
N PHE A 38 22.44 2.56 18.02
CA PHE A 38 21.94 3.20 19.24
C PHE A 38 20.72 2.50 19.83
N ILE A 39 19.93 1.82 18.99
CA ILE A 39 18.66 1.18 19.33
C ILE A 39 18.71 -0.28 18.85
N SER A 40 18.97 -1.22 19.77
CA SER A 40 19.09 -2.65 19.42
C SER A 40 17.78 -3.27 18.88
N HIS A 41 16.63 -2.76 19.31
CA HIS A 41 15.30 -3.32 19.01
C HIS A 41 14.45 -2.44 18.09
N GLY A 42 15.08 -1.72 17.14
CA GLY A 42 14.38 -0.80 16.22
C GLY A 42 13.20 -1.44 15.48
N GLN A 43 13.39 -2.64 14.92
CA GLN A 43 12.33 -3.39 14.23
C GLN A 43 11.12 -3.66 15.14
N ASP A 44 11.36 -4.05 16.40
CA ASP A 44 10.30 -4.40 17.35
C ASP A 44 9.49 -3.16 17.76
N ILE A 45 10.16 -2.02 17.90
CA ILE A 45 9.50 -0.72 18.14
C ILE A 45 8.59 -0.39 16.95
N CYS A 46 9.09 -0.50 15.72
CA CYS A 46 8.31 -0.28 14.51
C CYS A 46 7.12 -1.25 14.38
N ASN A 47 7.31 -2.51 14.75
CA ASN A 47 6.23 -3.51 14.81
C ASN A 47 5.12 -3.06 15.77
N ILE A 48 5.45 -2.65 17.00
CA ILE A 48 4.46 -2.17 17.98
C ILE A 48 3.71 -0.94 17.46
N ILE A 49 4.44 0.08 16.96
CA ILE A 49 3.85 1.31 16.42
C ILE A 49 2.90 0.98 15.25
N SER A 50 3.30 0.06 14.38
CA SER A 50 2.47 -0.38 13.24
C SER A 50 1.20 -1.10 13.68
N ILE A 51 1.26 -1.97 14.71
CA ILE A 51 0.09 -2.67 15.24
C ILE A 51 -0.91 -1.67 15.83
N VAL A 52 -0.43 -0.69 16.60
CA VAL A 52 -1.26 0.38 17.17
C VAL A 52 -1.92 1.19 16.06
N THR A 53 -1.13 1.63 15.07
CA THR A 53 -1.62 2.46 13.97
C THR A 53 -2.63 1.69 13.10
N TYR A 54 -2.33 0.43 12.78
CA TYR A 54 -3.23 -0.45 12.04
C TYR A 54 -4.54 -0.70 12.79
N SER A 55 -4.49 -0.90 14.10
CA SER A 55 -5.69 -1.06 14.94
C SER A 55 -6.55 0.20 14.94
N LEU A 56 -5.94 1.39 14.99
CA LEU A 56 -6.65 2.66 14.86
C LEU A 56 -7.32 2.81 13.49
N PHE A 57 -6.63 2.44 12.41
CA PHE A 57 -7.23 2.42 11.07
C PHE A 57 -8.43 1.46 11.03
N LEU A 58 -8.31 0.24 11.54
CA LEU A 58 -9.44 -0.70 11.60
C LEU A 58 -10.61 -0.17 12.44
N PHE A 59 -10.34 0.55 13.52
CA PHE A 59 -11.37 1.12 14.39
C PHE A 59 -12.17 2.24 13.71
N TYR A 60 -11.50 3.10 12.93
CA TYR A 60 -12.14 4.25 12.28
C TYR A 60 -12.62 3.99 10.85
N THR A 61 -12.17 2.92 10.21
CA THR A 61 -12.65 2.52 8.88
C THR A 61 -13.96 1.75 8.97
N ARG A 62 -14.77 1.86 7.91
CA ARG A 62 -16.12 1.26 7.86
C ARG A 62 -16.34 0.50 6.56
N GLU A 63 -17.35 -0.35 6.58
CA GLU A 63 -17.91 -1.01 5.40
C GLU A 63 -16.88 -1.81 4.58
N LYS A 64 -16.84 -1.60 3.26
CA LYS A 64 -15.95 -2.28 2.33
C LYS A 64 -14.47 -2.07 2.69
N LEU A 65 -14.09 -0.89 3.16
CA LEU A 65 -12.67 -0.57 3.39
C LEU A 65 -12.07 -1.41 4.51
N TYR A 66 -12.84 -1.69 5.57
CA TYR A 66 -12.41 -2.57 6.65
C TYR A 66 -11.97 -3.95 6.12
N TRP A 67 -12.80 -4.57 5.28
CA TRP A 67 -12.50 -5.86 4.66
C TRP A 67 -11.33 -5.80 3.68
N LEU A 68 -11.20 -4.70 2.94
CA LEU A 68 -10.07 -4.51 2.03
C LEU A 68 -8.75 -4.36 2.78
N ILE A 69 -8.74 -3.71 3.95
CA ILE A 69 -7.54 -3.61 4.81
C ILE A 69 -7.11 -5.00 5.27
N LEU A 70 -8.04 -5.80 5.81
CA LEU A 70 -7.73 -7.17 6.24
C LEU A 70 -7.19 -8.03 5.09
N LEU A 71 -7.85 -7.97 3.93
CA LEU A 71 -7.46 -8.75 2.76
C LEU A 71 -6.12 -8.27 2.19
N MET A 72 -5.85 -6.96 2.21
CA MET A 72 -4.58 -6.37 1.82
C MET A 72 -3.45 -6.85 2.73
N THR A 73 -3.68 -6.96 4.04
CA THR A 73 -2.67 -7.50 4.97
C THR A 73 -2.27 -8.93 4.61
N LEU A 74 -3.26 -9.79 4.32
CA LEU A 74 -3.01 -11.19 3.96
C LEU A 74 -2.33 -11.31 2.58
N CYS A 75 -2.83 -10.60 1.58
CA CYS A 75 -2.29 -10.64 0.23
C CYS A 75 -0.92 -9.97 0.15
N GLY A 76 -0.70 -8.90 0.92
CA GLY A 76 0.58 -8.25 1.09
C GLY A 76 1.60 -9.22 1.67
N LEU A 77 1.29 -9.91 2.78
CA LEU A 77 2.17 -10.95 3.34
C LEU A 77 2.51 -12.03 2.31
N GLY A 78 1.52 -12.53 1.57
CA GLY A 78 1.77 -13.51 0.51
C GLY A 78 2.68 -12.97 -0.59
N GLY A 79 2.47 -11.71 -1.01
CA GLY A 79 3.32 -11.01 -1.97
C GLY A 79 4.75 -10.83 -1.47
N GLU A 80 4.93 -10.52 -0.18
CA GLU A 80 6.24 -10.40 0.46
C GLU A 80 6.98 -11.73 0.52
N ILE A 81 6.32 -12.82 0.91
CA ILE A 81 6.90 -14.16 0.90
C ILE A 81 7.34 -14.52 -0.52
N PHE A 82 6.50 -14.26 -1.51
CA PHE A 82 6.81 -14.56 -2.90
C PHE A 82 7.95 -13.69 -3.45
N GLY A 83 7.91 -12.38 -3.22
CA GLY A 83 8.89 -11.42 -3.73
C GLY A 83 10.26 -11.55 -3.06
N SER A 84 10.29 -11.61 -1.73
CA SER A 84 11.53 -11.61 -0.95
C SER A 84 12.13 -13.01 -0.78
N LEU A 85 11.34 -14.00 -0.34
CA LEU A 85 11.88 -15.32 0.02
C LEU A 85 11.95 -16.30 -1.16
N ILE A 86 10.98 -16.26 -2.07
CA ILE A 86 10.93 -17.20 -3.22
C ILE A 86 11.71 -16.67 -4.40
N LEU A 87 11.47 -15.42 -4.81
CA LEU A 87 12.13 -14.82 -5.98
C LEU A 87 13.43 -14.08 -5.64
N GLY A 88 13.69 -13.77 -4.37
CA GLY A 88 14.90 -13.06 -3.97
C GLY A 88 15.01 -11.64 -4.54
N LEU A 89 13.89 -10.96 -4.80
CA LEU A 89 13.90 -9.65 -5.45
C LEU A 89 14.42 -8.55 -4.52
N TYR A 90 14.22 -8.71 -3.21
CA TYR A 90 14.70 -7.79 -2.20
C TYR A 90 14.81 -8.50 -0.86
N GLU A 91 15.67 -7.99 0.00
CA GLU A 91 15.88 -8.50 1.35
C GLU A 91 15.68 -7.37 2.36
N TYR A 92 15.03 -7.71 3.48
CA TYR A 92 14.95 -6.83 4.65
C TYR A 92 16.24 -6.87 5.45
N ARG A 93 16.54 -5.79 6.18
CA ARG A 93 17.77 -5.62 6.98
C ARG A 93 18.11 -6.85 7.84
N LEU A 94 17.11 -7.42 8.51
CA LEU A 94 17.26 -8.56 9.42
C LEU A 94 16.96 -9.91 8.76
N LYS A 95 16.78 -9.95 7.44
CA LYS A 95 16.46 -11.14 6.63
C LYS A 95 15.16 -11.87 7.01
N ASN A 96 14.37 -11.32 7.93
CA ASN A 96 12.99 -11.70 8.17
C ASN A 96 12.06 -10.67 7.54
N ILE A 97 10.80 -11.04 7.27
CA ILE A 97 9.76 -10.07 6.92
C ILE A 97 9.28 -9.43 8.25
N PRO A 98 9.48 -8.12 8.47
CA PRO A 98 8.96 -7.43 9.65
C PRO A 98 7.42 -7.45 9.68
N VAL A 99 6.81 -7.52 10.87
CA VAL A 99 5.35 -7.50 11.02
C VAL A 99 4.74 -6.20 10.48
N TYR A 100 5.46 -5.08 10.59
CA TYR A 100 4.97 -3.80 10.07
C TYR A 100 4.85 -3.76 8.55
N ILE A 101 5.48 -4.67 7.79
CA ILE A 101 5.41 -4.69 6.33
C ILE A 101 4.01 -5.06 5.81
N PRO A 102 3.44 -6.24 6.12
CA PRO A 102 2.10 -6.59 5.66
C PRO A 102 1.03 -5.62 6.19
N LEU A 103 1.21 -5.10 7.42
CA LEU A 103 0.35 -4.04 7.95
C LEU A 103 0.53 -2.73 7.17
N GLY A 104 1.77 -2.40 6.78
CA GLY A 104 2.13 -1.24 5.98
C GLY A 104 1.49 -1.25 4.59
N HIS A 105 1.41 -2.41 3.93
CA HIS A 105 0.66 -2.58 2.67
C HIS A 105 -0.81 -2.16 2.81
N ALA A 106 -1.45 -2.62 3.87
CA ALA A 106 -2.84 -2.30 4.17
C ALA A 106 -3.04 -0.84 4.58
N LEU A 107 -2.11 -0.27 5.35
CA LEU A 107 -2.11 1.16 5.69
C LEU A 107 -1.91 2.02 4.44
N LEU A 108 -0.97 1.70 3.56
CA LEU A 108 -0.75 2.39 2.29
C LEU A 108 -2.01 2.39 1.44
N TYR A 109 -2.68 1.24 1.34
CA TYR A 109 -3.95 1.13 0.65
C TYR A 109 -5.00 2.11 1.19
N ALA A 110 -5.18 2.12 2.51
CA ALA A 110 -6.13 3.00 3.18
C ALA A 110 -5.75 4.48 2.99
N MET A 111 -4.46 4.83 3.08
CA MET A 111 -3.97 6.18 2.82
C MET A 111 -4.28 6.64 1.40
N VAL A 112 -4.02 5.81 0.39
CA VAL A 112 -4.38 6.11 -1.00
C VAL A 112 -5.90 6.27 -1.15
N TYR A 113 -6.68 5.40 -0.50
CA TYR A 113 -8.14 5.45 -0.53
C TYR A 113 -8.69 6.78 -0.02
N TYR A 114 -8.23 7.26 1.14
CA TYR A 114 -8.67 8.52 1.74
C TYR A 114 -8.10 9.74 1.02
N THR A 115 -6.81 9.76 0.71
CA THR A 115 -6.18 10.92 0.04
C THR A 115 -6.77 11.16 -1.35
N SER A 116 -7.01 10.10 -2.13
CA SER A 116 -7.63 10.23 -3.45
C SER A 116 -9.07 10.78 -3.43
N ARG A 117 -9.73 10.74 -2.27
CA ARG A 117 -11.11 11.22 -2.05
C ARG A 117 -11.18 12.52 -1.23
N HIS A 118 -10.05 13.02 -0.74
CA HIS A 118 -10.02 14.21 0.08
C HIS A 118 -10.65 15.41 -0.68
N PRO A 119 -11.50 16.25 -0.05
CA PRO A 119 -12.24 17.31 -0.74
C PRO A 119 -11.35 18.27 -1.54
N CYS A 120 -10.18 18.63 -1.00
CA CYS A 120 -9.21 19.50 -1.70
C CYS A 120 -8.66 18.84 -2.98
N ILE A 121 -8.42 17.53 -2.95
CA ILE A 121 -7.93 16.75 -4.08
C ILE A 121 -9.00 16.64 -5.16
N ILE A 122 -10.25 16.35 -4.77
CA ILE A 122 -11.37 16.25 -5.70
C ILE A 122 -11.67 17.61 -6.37
N ARG A 123 -11.62 18.70 -5.60
CA ARG A 123 -11.81 20.07 -6.12
C ARG A 123 -10.79 20.41 -7.21
N ASN A 124 -9.55 19.92 -7.06
CA ASN A 124 -8.44 20.18 -7.98
C ASN A 124 -8.06 18.98 -8.86
N LYS A 125 -8.98 18.02 -9.05
CA LYS A 125 -8.70 16.70 -9.64
C LYS A 125 -7.93 16.72 -10.96
N VAL A 126 -8.17 17.70 -11.83
CA VAL A 126 -7.51 17.78 -13.15
C VAL A 126 -6.02 18.09 -12.98
N LYS A 127 -5.71 19.16 -12.23
CA LYS A 127 -4.34 19.58 -11.93
C LYS A 127 -3.59 18.49 -11.17
N VAL A 128 -4.19 17.91 -10.13
CA VAL A 128 -3.56 16.85 -9.33
C VAL A 128 -3.22 15.63 -10.19
N LYS A 129 -4.13 15.17 -11.06
CA LYS A 129 -3.83 14.06 -11.99
C LYS A 129 -2.66 14.39 -12.90
N GLN A 130 -2.60 15.60 -13.44
CA GLN A 130 -1.49 16.03 -14.32
C GLN A 130 -0.16 16.03 -13.56
N CYS A 131 -0.12 16.62 -12.37
CA CYS A 131 1.07 16.64 -11.53
C CYS A 131 1.53 15.22 -11.17
N LEU A 132 0.63 14.33 -10.75
CA LEU A 132 0.97 12.95 -10.40
C LEU A 132 1.44 12.13 -11.63
N ALA A 133 0.86 12.36 -12.80
CA ALA A 133 1.28 11.68 -14.03
C ALA A 133 2.67 12.16 -14.48
N GLN A 134 2.94 13.47 -14.38
CA GLN A 134 4.27 14.04 -14.64
C GLN A 134 5.29 13.53 -13.64
N PHE A 135 4.93 13.48 -12.35
CA PHE A 135 5.78 12.89 -11.31
C PHE A 135 6.10 11.42 -11.62
N ALA A 136 5.10 10.60 -11.95
CA ALA A 136 5.31 9.19 -12.25
C ALA A 136 6.23 8.98 -13.47
N PHE A 137 6.05 9.80 -14.52
CA PHE A 137 6.94 9.80 -15.67
C PHE A 137 8.37 10.21 -15.31
N LEU A 138 8.54 11.34 -14.61
CA LEU A 138 9.85 11.84 -14.22
C LEU A 138 10.58 10.87 -13.30
N ALA A 139 9.89 10.29 -12.32
CA ALA A 139 10.45 9.28 -11.43
C ALA A 139 10.95 8.07 -12.22
N ALA A 140 10.11 7.46 -13.06
CA ALA A 140 10.51 6.29 -13.84
C ALA A 140 11.61 6.59 -14.88
N PHE A 141 11.52 7.73 -15.55
CA PHE A 141 12.51 8.17 -16.54
C PHE A 141 13.86 8.45 -15.87
N LEU A 142 13.89 9.26 -14.82
CA LEU A 142 15.15 9.55 -14.11
C LEU A 142 15.74 8.29 -13.48
N SER A 143 14.91 7.39 -12.92
CA SER A 143 15.41 6.10 -12.40
C SER A 143 16.07 5.26 -13.50
N LEU A 144 15.49 5.22 -14.71
CA LEU A 144 16.10 4.51 -15.84
C LEU A 144 17.48 5.08 -16.20
N PHE A 145 17.60 6.40 -16.34
CA PHE A 145 18.83 7.02 -16.83
C PHE A 145 19.91 7.18 -15.76
N MET A 146 19.54 7.46 -14.50
CA MET A 146 20.49 7.77 -13.44
C MET A 146 20.94 6.55 -12.64
N ILE A 147 20.06 5.56 -12.46
CA ILE A 147 20.34 4.36 -11.64
C ILE A 147 20.09 3.04 -12.40
N ASN A 148 19.99 3.10 -13.73
CA ASN A 148 19.82 1.94 -14.63
C ASN A 148 18.62 1.04 -14.25
N ASP A 149 17.51 1.65 -13.83
CA ASP A 149 16.30 0.94 -13.38
C ASP A 149 15.40 0.48 -14.55
N VAL A 150 15.90 -0.48 -15.33
CA VAL A 150 15.21 -1.04 -16.50
C VAL A 150 13.92 -1.75 -16.11
N ALA A 151 13.97 -2.62 -15.09
CA ALA A 151 12.79 -3.29 -14.53
C ALA A 151 11.75 -2.26 -14.05
N GLY A 152 12.23 -1.21 -13.38
CA GLY A 152 11.48 -0.01 -13.01
C GLY A 152 10.64 0.58 -14.13
N PHE A 153 11.32 0.92 -15.21
CA PHE A 153 10.71 1.55 -16.36
C PHE A 153 9.71 0.63 -17.07
N LEU A 154 10.00 -0.67 -17.20
CA LEU A 154 9.05 -1.67 -17.72
C LEU A 154 7.80 -1.77 -16.84
N GLY A 155 7.96 -1.72 -15.51
CA GLY A 155 6.86 -1.64 -14.57
C GLY A 155 6.02 -0.37 -14.74
N TYR A 156 6.66 0.78 -14.99
CA TYR A 156 5.96 2.02 -15.34
C TYR A 156 5.17 1.93 -16.65
N LEU A 157 5.73 1.33 -17.70
CA LEU A 157 5.00 1.08 -18.96
C LEU A 157 3.77 0.18 -18.71
N THR A 158 3.95 -0.87 -17.92
CA THR A 158 2.85 -1.76 -17.50
C THR A 158 1.81 -0.99 -16.70
N PHE A 159 2.23 -0.11 -15.79
CA PHE A 159 1.34 0.79 -15.06
C PHE A 159 0.52 1.69 -15.99
N LEU A 160 1.11 2.26 -17.05
CA LEU A 160 0.37 3.06 -18.04
C LEU A 160 -0.68 2.24 -18.77
N VAL A 161 -0.35 0.99 -19.15
CA VAL A 161 -1.30 0.06 -19.77
C VAL A 161 -2.47 -0.21 -18.82
N VAL A 162 -2.19 -0.57 -17.56
CA VAL A 162 -3.23 -0.78 -16.55
C VAL A 162 -4.07 0.48 -16.38
N LEU A 163 -3.44 1.64 -16.21
CA LEU A 163 -4.11 2.93 -15.99
C LEU A 163 -5.06 3.29 -17.13
N ARG A 164 -4.77 2.88 -18.37
CA ARG A 164 -5.65 3.08 -19.53
C ARG A 164 -7.01 2.40 -19.35
N PHE A 165 -7.02 1.21 -18.74
CA PHE A 165 -8.24 0.42 -18.52
C PHE A 165 -8.97 0.75 -17.21
N ARG A 166 -8.40 1.60 -16.35
CA ARG A 166 -9.00 1.95 -15.05
C ARG A 166 -9.84 3.21 -15.11
N LYS A 167 -11.05 3.14 -14.57
CA LYS A 167 -11.95 4.30 -14.40
C LYS A 167 -11.42 5.29 -13.37
N ASN A 168 -10.97 4.80 -12.22
CA ASN A 168 -10.47 5.64 -11.13
C ASN A 168 -8.96 5.91 -11.25
N LYS A 169 -8.56 6.66 -12.28
CA LYS A 169 -7.14 6.96 -12.56
C LYS A 169 -6.45 7.71 -11.42
N LEU A 170 -7.17 8.57 -10.70
CA LEU A 170 -6.60 9.35 -9.60
C LEU A 170 -6.11 8.46 -8.45
N PHE A 171 -6.88 7.43 -8.10
CA PHE A 171 -6.49 6.45 -7.09
C PHE A 171 -5.17 5.75 -7.45
N TYR A 172 -5.05 5.25 -8.68
CA TYR A 172 -3.84 4.55 -9.13
C TYR A 172 -2.61 5.46 -9.26
N LEU A 173 -2.81 6.73 -9.62
CA LEU A 173 -1.73 7.73 -9.63
C LEU A 173 -1.22 8.04 -8.21
N PHE A 174 -2.12 8.14 -7.22
CA PHE A 174 -1.69 8.24 -5.82
C PHE A 174 -1.02 6.97 -5.32
N MET A 175 -1.53 5.79 -5.72
CA MET A 175 -0.89 4.52 -5.40
C MET A 175 0.54 4.48 -5.90
N PHE A 176 0.77 4.89 -7.15
CA PHE A 176 2.12 5.03 -7.69
C PHE A 176 2.98 5.98 -6.84
N ALA A 177 2.50 7.20 -6.60
CA ALA A 177 3.30 8.21 -5.91
C ALA A 177 3.63 7.85 -4.46
N MET A 178 2.65 7.35 -3.71
CA MET A 178 2.85 6.96 -2.31
C MET A 178 3.69 5.70 -2.18
N THR A 179 3.54 4.73 -3.09
CA THR A 179 4.41 3.54 -3.11
C THR A 179 5.84 3.93 -3.41
N TYR A 180 6.05 4.77 -4.43
CA TYR A 180 7.39 5.24 -4.78
C TYR A 180 8.04 5.99 -3.62
N TYR A 181 7.29 6.85 -2.92
CA TYR A 181 7.78 7.53 -1.72
C TYR A 181 8.18 6.54 -0.62
N LEU A 182 7.35 5.53 -0.35
CA LEU A 182 7.64 4.50 0.66
C LEU A 182 8.89 3.69 0.32
N GLU A 183 9.01 3.26 -0.93
CA GLU A 183 10.16 2.50 -1.44
C GLU A 183 11.43 3.33 -1.40
N LEU A 184 11.35 4.61 -1.77
CA LEU A 184 12.47 5.54 -1.68
C LEU A 184 12.93 5.69 -0.23
N MET A 185 12.03 5.87 0.72
CA MET A 185 12.40 6.00 2.13
C MET A 185 13.01 4.70 2.67
N GLY A 186 12.41 3.54 2.39
CA GLY A 186 12.92 2.27 2.90
C GLY A 186 14.27 1.88 2.33
N THR A 187 14.52 2.18 1.05
CA THR A 187 15.82 1.96 0.42
C THR A 187 16.87 2.95 0.91
N ILE A 188 16.56 4.26 1.01
CA ILE A 188 17.47 5.28 1.55
C ILE A 188 17.96 4.91 2.96
N PHE A 189 17.07 4.41 3.81
CA PHE A 189 17.41 3.99 5.17
C PHE A 189 17.93 2.55 5.26
N TYR A 190 18.08 1.85 4.14
CA TYR A 190 18.51 0.45 4.07
C TYR A 190 17.69 -0.48 4.99
N THR A 191 16.40 -0.16 5.16
CA THR A 191 15.45 -1.02 5.86
C THR A 191 15.15 -2.27 5.02
N TRP A 192 15.11 -2.10 3.70
CA TRP A 192 15.20 -3.18 2.71
C TRP A 192 16.10 -2.77 1.55
N SER A 193 16.56 -3.74 0.79
CA SER A 193 17.43 -3.54 -0.38
C SER A 193 17.05 -4.49 -1.49
N TRP A 194 16.90 -3.94 -2.70
CA TRP A 194 16.57 -4.70 -3.90
C TRP A 194 17.80 -5.40 -4.49
N TYR A 195 17.59 -6.42 -5.32
CA TYR A 195 18.67 -7.26 -5.86
C TYR A 195 19.71 -6.52 -6.72
N GLY A 196 19.37 -5.33 -7.22
CA GLY A 196 20.34 -4.45 -7.89
C GLY A 196 21.47 -3.99 -6.96
N VAL A 197 21.21 -3.93 -5.66
CA VAL A 197 22.18 -3.61 -4.61
C VAL A 197 22.77 -4.88 -4.00
N THR A 198 21.96 -5.93 -3.80
CA THR A 198 22.44 -7.18 -3.16
C THR A 198 23.17 -8.11 -4.13
N GLY A 199 23.11 -7.87 -5.44
CA GLY A 199 23.77 -8.66 -6.48
C GLY A 199 23.12 -10.03 -6.74
N ALA A 200 21.90 -10.25 -6.24
CA ALA A 200 21.34 -11.59 -6.06
C ALA A 200 20.80 -12.28 -7.33
N HIS A 201 20.66 -11.61 -8.48
CA HIS A 201 19.97 -12.25 -9.62
C HIS A 201 20.44 -11.85 -11.03
N PRO A 202 21.14 -12.74 -11.79
CA PRO A 202 21.64 -12.44 -13.13
C PRO A 202 20.59 -12.59 -14.26
N HIS A 203 19.43 -13.22 -13.99
CA HIS A 203 18.42 -13.51 -15.03
C HIS A 203 17.27 -12.48 -15.10
N PHE A 204 17.26 -11.46 -14.24
CA PHE A 204 16.24 -10.40 -14.28
C PHE A 204 16.78 -9.13 -14.95
N PRO A 205 15.90 -8.29 -15.55
CA PRO A 205 16.31 -6.99 -16.09
C PRO A 205 16.93 -6.12 -14.98
N PRO A 206 17.93 -5.27 -15.25
CA PRO A 206 18.53 -4.41 -14.23
C PRO A 206 17.50 -3.63 -13.41
N ILE A 207 17.70 -3.58 -12.08
CA ILE A 207 16.88 -2.83 -11.14
C ILE A 207 17.75 -1.80 -10.43
N GLY A 208 17.25 -0.57 -10.28
CA GLY A 208 17.97 0.48 -9.58
C GLY A 208 17.98 0.29 -8.06
N PHE A 209 18.68 1.18 -7.35
CA PHE A 209 18.68 1.25 -5.88
C PHE A 209 17.26 1.35 -5.31
N THR A 210 16.43 2.22 -5.90
CA THR A 210 15.00 2.34 -5.61
C THR A 210 14.21 2.07 -6.90
N PRO A 211 13.52 0.92 -7.01
CA PRO A 211 12.76 0.63 -8.21
C PRO A 211 11.49 1.45 -8.33
N SER A 212 11.39 2.18 -9.43
CA SER A 212 10.17 2.86 -9.84
C SER A 212 9.01 1.90 -10.13
N ALA A 213 9.29 0.62 -10.42
CA ALA A 213 8.32 -0.43 -10.71
C ALA A 213 7.63 -1.01 -9.47
N ALA A 214 8.13 -0.80 -8.25
CA ALA A 214 7.48 -1.39 -7.08
C ALA A 214 5.98 -1.01 -7.00
N ALA A 215 5.64 0.20 -7.44
CA ALA A 215 4.26 0.66 -7.62
C ALA A 215 3.35 -0.31 -8.40
N ILE A 216 3.82 -0.97 -9.47
CA ILE A 216 2.96 -1.87 -10.25
C ILE A 216 2.60 -3.14 -9.46
N LEU A 217 3.47 -3.60 -8.56
CA LEU A 217 3.19 -4.74 -7.68
C LEU A 217 2.02 -4.42 -6.74
N TYR A 218 2.05 -3.25 -6.10
CA TYR A 218 0.96 -2.76 -5.25
C TYR A 218 -0.35 -2.61 -6.03
N VAL A 219 -0.28 -2.12 -7.28
CA VAL A 219 -1.45 -2.04 -8.16
C VAL A 219 -2.00 -3.43 -8.47
N PHE A 220 -1.17 -4.43 -8.76
CA PHE A 220 -1.65 -5.79 -8.97
C PHE A 220 -2.29 -6.40 -7.73
N VAL A 221 -1.71 -6.15 -6.54
CA VAL A 221 -2.33 -6.58 -5.28
C VAL A 221 -3.70 -5.91 -5.09
N ASP A 222 -3.86 -4.60 -5.33
CA ASP A 222 -5.18 -3.93 -5.29
C ASP A 222 -6.22 -4.62 -6.19
N LEU A 223 -5.82 -4.95 -7.41
CA LEU A 223 -6.70 -5.59 -8.38
C LEU A 223 -7.10 -6.99 -7.95
N MET A 224 -6.16 -7.74 -7.38
CA MET A 224 -6.40 -9.06 -6.81
C MET A 224 -7.37 -8.97 -5.63
N ILE A 225 -7.12 -8.08 -4.65
CA ILE A 225 -7.98 -7.97 -3.46
C ILE A 225 -9.39 -7.51 -3.80
N ASN A 226 -9.55 -6.57 -4.75
CA ASN A 226 -10.89 -6.15 -5.17
C ASN A 226 -11.65 -7.30 -5.82
N SER A 227 -10.97 -8.10 -6.65
CA SER A 227 -11.56 -9.27 -7.29
C SER A 227 -11.98 -10.30 -6.23
N LEU A 228 -11.06 -10.66 -5.33
CA LEU A 228 -11.33 -11.59 -4.22
C LEU A 228 -12.50 -11.12 -3.35
N TYR A 229 -12.57 -9.83 -3.01
CA TYR A 229 -13.68 -9.27 -2.24
C TYR A 229 -15.04 -9.46 -2.94
N PHE A 230 -15.13 -9.16 -4.25
CA PHE A 230 -16.38 -9.34 -4.99
C PHE A 230 -16.76 -10.82 -5.18
N TYR A 231 -15.78 -11.71 -5.40
CA TYR A 231 -16.03 -13.15 -5.44
C TYR A 231 -16.53 -13.68 -4.09
N PHE A 232 -15.90 -13.27 -2.99
CA PHE A 232 -16.35 -13.63 -1.64
C PHE A 232 -17.78 -13.18 -1.38
N LEU A 233 -18.15 -11.94 -1.73
CA LEU A 233 -19.53 -11.46 -1.62
C LEU A 233 -20.50 -12.27 -2.50
N LYS A 234 -20.09 -12.67 -3.70
CA LYS A 234 -20.93 -13.49 -4.59
C LYS A 234 -21.19 -14.87 -3.98
N ILE A 235 -20.17 -15.49 -3.40
CA ILE A 235 -20.27 -16.77 -2.69
C ILE A 235 -21.18 -16.62 -1.47
N LEU A 236 -20.97 -15.58 -0.66
CA LEU A 236 -21.79 -15.32 0.54
C LEU A 236 -23.28 -15.15 0.18
N ARG A 237 -23.59 -14.41 -0.89
CA ARG A 237 -24.97 -14.26 -1.39
C ARG A 237 -25.56 -15.57 -1.90
N PHE A 238 -24.75 -16.41 -2.54
CA PHE A 238 -25.17 -17.74 -2.98
C PHE A 238 -25.48 -18.65 -1.78
N VAL A 239 -24.60 -18.66 -0.77
CA VAL A 239 -24.81 -19.40 0.49
C VAL A 239 -26.09 -18.94 1.19
N TYR A 240 -26.32 -17.63 1.33
CA TYR A 240 -27.55 -17.10 1.92
C TYR A 240 -28.82 -17.39 1.13
N ARG A 241 -28.70 -17.68 -0.18
CA ARG A 241 -29.83 -18.15 -0.97
C ARG A 241 -30.17 -19.61 -0.68
N ILE A 242 -29.16 -20.44 -0.40
CA ILE A 242 -29.32 -21.88 -0.10
C ILE A 242 -29.70 -22.12 1.36
N VAL A 243 -29.11 -21.36 2.28
CA VAL A 243 -29.31 -21.48 3.74
C VAL A 243 -29.71 -20.11 4.28
N PRO A 244 -31.01 -19.74 4.21
CA PRO A 244 -31.50 -18.44 4.65
C PRO A 244 -31.31 -18.19 6.15
N GLU A 245 -31.20 -19.27 6.95
CA GLU A 245 -31.00 -19.23 8.40
C GLU A 245 -29.64 -18.63 8.79
N LEU A 246 -28.64 -18.70 7.92
CA LEU A 246 -27.32 -18.08 8.11
C LEU A 246 -27.33 -16.57 7.84
N LYS A 247 -28.44 -16.00 7.35
CA LYS A 247 -28.56 -14.56 7.11
C LYS A 247 -28.52 -13.84 8.46
N ILE A 248 -27.33 -13.37 8.84
CA ILE A 248 -27.10 -12.61 10.06
C ILE A 248 -28.14 -11.47 10.14
N LYS A 249 -28.82 -11.38 11.28
CA LYS A 249 -30.01 -10.54 11.56
C LYS A 249 -29.72 -9.03 11.56
N GLU A 250 -28.59 -8.57 11.05
CA GLU A 250 -28.15 -7.16 11.08
C GLU A 250 -28.81 -6.25 10.03
N LEU A 251 -29.64 -6.81 9.13
CA LEU A 251 -30.35 -6.01 8.13
C LEU A 251 -31.76 -5.57 8.56
N ARG A 252 -32.19 -5.81 9.82
CA ARG A 252 -33.55 -5.47 10.29
C ARG A 252 -33.64 -4.24 11.20
N THR A 253 -32.55 -3.49 11.39
CA THR A 253 -32.51 -2.28 12.24
C THR A 253 -32.43 -0.96 11.46
N GLN A 254 -32.68 -0.98 10.14
CA GLN A 254 -32.76 0.23 9.29
C GLN A 254 -34.17 0.52 8.76
N GLU A 255 -35.16 -0.32 9.09
CA GLU A 255 -36.57 -0.07 8.82
C GLU A 255 -37.33 -0.10 10.15
N ASN A 256 -37.34 1.05 10.83
CA ASN A 256 -38.38 1.53 11.76
C ASN A 256 -38.00 2.94 12.24
#